data_AF-Q7MGC3-F1
#
_entry.id   AF-Q7MGC3-F1
#
_cell.length_a   1.000
_cell.length_b   1.000
_cell.length_c   1.000
_cell.angle_alpha   90.00
_cell.angle_beta   90.00
_cell.angle_gamma   90.00
#
_symmetry.space_group_name_H-M   'P 1'
#
loop_
_entity.id
_entity.type
_entity.pdbx_description
1 polymer ?
#
loop_
_entity_poly.entity_id
_entity_poly.type
_entity_poly.pdbx_seq_one_letter_code
_entity_poly.pdbx_strand_id
1 'polypeptide(L)'
;MFILKQSALFIPAPKITTIGTLCNLFFPSPQAFIVRSLTALSLGYALGSKFDTENLPNSPLKTTINKTRKRNMVKKSTQNSKNNRIEQQAEKRINNKLAMFRGLFVFFFLLLTGYFSFRIYSEYQLYVDPVNVYGEWIEIGAPPYLTERLTLSEQGVFRNNRLVATQYQFDGKRIIVETGNGLTIYQVAGSESSPQLRRLQPATPVQRFVKKGYEDTITESASGGAQNRRAALSEHFNSSN
;
A
#
# COMPACT_ATOMS: atom_id res chain seq x y z
N MET A 1 13.54 -2.17 -37.97
CA MET A 1 14.07 -0.81 -37.80
C MET A 1 13.23 -0.13 -36.74
N PHE A 2 13.63 -0.26 -35.46
CA PHE A 2 12.88 0.27 -34.31
C PHE A 2 13.46 1.62 -33.93
N ILE A 3 12.67 2.69 -34.07
CA ILE A 3 13.05 4.03 -33.65
C ILE A 3 12.52 4.24 -32.22
N LEU A 4 13.41 4.13 -31.25
CA LEU A 4 13.18 4.54 -29.86
C LEU A 4 13.14 6.07 -29.80
N LYS A 5 11.94 6.64 -29.60
CA LYS A 5 11.75 8.06 -29.34
C LYS A 5 11.87 8.30 -27.83
N GLN A 6 13.02 8.78 -27.39
CA GLN A 6 13.18 9.34 -26.04
C GLN A 6 12.44 10.68 -25.98
N SER A 7 11.30 10.70 -25.29
CA SER A 7 10.67 11.94 -24.84
C SER A 7 10.95 12.08 -23.35
N ALA A 8 11.87 12.97 -23.02
CA ALA A 8 12.13 13.39 -21.64
C ALA A 8 10.92 14.21 -21.14
N LEU A 9 10.13 13.62 -20.24
CA LEU A 9 9.13 14.36 -19.47
C LEU A 9 9.76 14.82 -18.16
N PHE A 10 10.01 16.13 -18.09
CA PHE A 10 10.47 16.83 -16.90
C PHE A 10 9.27 17.00 -15.96
N ILE A 11 9.19 16.17 -14.92
CA ILE A 11 8.18 16.31 -13.85
C ILE A 11 8.86 17.03 -12.67
N PRO A 12 8.36 18.20 -12.22
CA PRO A 12 8.92 18.85 -11.03
C PRO A 12 8.63 18.01 -9.79
N ALA A 13 9.69 17.71 -9.03
CA ALA A 13 9.63 16.98 -7.77
C ALA A 13 8.75 17.70 -6.73
N PRO A 14 7.90 17.00 -5.97
CA PRO A 14 7.24 17.59 -4.82
C PRO A 14 8.27 17.87 -3.72
N LYS A 15 8.29 19.12 -3.22
CA LYS A 15 9.07 19.52 -2.04
C LYS A 15 8.57 18.72 -0.84
N ILE A 16 9.41 17.79 -0.36
CA ILE A 16 9.18 17.08 0.90
C ILE A 16 9.62 18.01 2.02
N THR A 17 8.65 18.73 2.58
CA THR A 17 8.83 19.48 3.82
C THR A 17 8.92 18.48 4.98
N THR A 18 10.01 18.60 5.72
CA THR A 18 10.34 17.91 6.96
C THR A 18 9.17 17.89 7.94
N ILE A 19 8.58 16.71 8.16
CA ILE A 19 7.78 16.40 9.36
C ILE A 19 8.64 15.49 10.23
N GLY A 20 9.55 16.12 10.98
CA GLY A 20 10.10 15.52 12.18
C GLY A 20 9.12 15.76 13.32
N THR A 21 8.98 14.76 14.19
CA THR A 21 8.13 14.75 15.39
C THR A 21 6.71 14.27 15.11
N LEU A 22 6.52 12.95 15.23
CA LEU A 22 5.41 12.28 15.93
C LEU A 22 5.47 10.78 15.61
N CYS A 23 6.37 10.07 16.28
CA CYS A 23 6.30 8.60 16.36
C CYS A 23 6.88 8.17 17.71
N ASN A 24 6.07 8.31 18.75
CA ASN A 24 6.40 7.85 20.10
C ASN A 24 5.14 7.50 20.89
N LEU A 25 4.18 6.82 20.26
CA LEU A 25 3.00 6.28 20.96
C LEU A 25 2.48 5.04 20.23
N PHE A 26 3.23 3.93 20.27
CA PHE A 26 2.73 2.55 20.31
C PHE A 26 3.91 1.63 20.05
N PHE A 27 4.47 1.02 21.09
CA PHE A 27 5.17 -0.28 21.14
C PHE A 27 6.02 -0.27 22.42
N PRO A 28 5.57 -0.89 23.52
CA PRO A 28 6.47 -1.12 24.65
C PRO A 28 7.55 -2.12 24.23
N SER A 29 8.81 -1.73 24.45
CA SER A 29 9.99 -2.58 24.27
C SER A 29 9.91 -3.83 25.16
N PRO A 30 10.18 -5.04 24.65
CA PRO A 30 10.20 -6.25 25.47
C PRO A 30 11.58 -6.51 26.06
N GLN A 31 12.18 -5.55 26.78
CA GLN A 31 13.45 -5.78 27.50
C GLN A 31 13.57 -4.86 28.72
N ALA A 32 13.05 -5.29 29.87
CA ALA A 32 13.57 -4.94 31.20
C ALA A 32 12.70 -5.59 32.30
N PHE A 33 12.58 -6.92 32.35
CA PHE A 33 11.96 -7.57 33.51
C PHE A 33 12.40 -9.02 33.70
N ILE A 34 13.71 -9.29 33.75
CA ILE A 34 14.22 -10.49 34.43
C ILE A 34 15.51 -10.13 35.16
N VAL A 35 15.39 -9.44 36.29
CA VAL A 35 16.38 -9.56 37.36
C VAL A 35 15.80 -10.53 38.37
N ARG A 36 16.37 -11.74 38.33
CA ARG A 36 16.23 -12.86 39.27
C ARG A 36 15.87 -12.42 40.70
N SER A 37 14.58 -12.53 41.02
CA SER A 37 14.09 -12.76 42.38
C SER A 37 13.93 -14.26 42.55
N LEU A 38 14.95 -14.89 43.14
CA LEU A 38 14.89 -16.26 43.65
C LEU A 38 15.90 -16.36 44.79
N THR A 39 15.67 -15.56 45.84
CA THR A 39 16.12 -15.88 47.18
C THR A 39 15.26 -17.03 47.68
N ALA A 40 15.59 -18.23 47.21
CA ALA A 40 15.10 -19.46 47.82
C ALA A 40 15.76 -19.60 49.19
N LEU A 41 14.94 -19.38 50.21
CA LEU A 41 15.14 -19.85 51.57
C LEU A 41 15.44 -21.35 51.51
N SER A 42 16.69 -21.75 51.73
CA SER A 42 17.00 -23.08 52.25
C SER A 42 17.71 -22.90 53.57
N LEU A 43 16.91 -22.76 54.63
CA LEU A 43 17.30 -23.16 55.98
C LEU A 43 17.67 -24.65 55.90
N GLY A 44 18.93 -24.96 56.17
CA GLY A 44 19.44 -26.32 56.07
C GLY A 44 20.82 -26.42 56.69
N TYR A 45 20.83 -26.59 58.00
CA TYR A 45 21.87 -27.20 58.85
C TYR A 45 23.30 -27.30 58.30
N ALA A 46 24.21 -26.53 58.91
CA ALA A 46 25.58 -26.99 59.10
C ALA A 46 26.18 -26.30 60.34
N LEU A 47 25.98 -26.91 61.51
CA LEU A 47 26.93 -26.75 62.62
C LEU A 47 28.27 -27.33 62.16
N GLY A 48 29.10 -26.50 61.55
CA GLY A 48 30.52 -26.77 61.34
C GLY A 48 31.27 -26.12 62.49
N SER A 49 31.64 -26.92 63.48
CA SER A 49 32.56 -26.53 64.54
C SER A 49 33.82 -25.91 63.91
N LYS A 50 34.10 -24.65 64.24
CA LYS A 50 35.45 -24.10 64.12
C LYS A 50 36.30 -24.83 65.16
N PHE A 51 36.91 -25.92 64.75
CA PHE A 51 38.07 -26.46 65.46
C PHE A 51 39.25 -25.56 65.08
N ASP A 52 39.56 -24.63 65.97
CA ASP A 52 40.80 -23.87 65.92
C ASP A 52 41.95 -24.88 66.00
N THR A 53 42.56 -25.16 64.85
CA THR A 53 43.76 -26.00 64.75
C THR A 53 45.00 -25.12 64.72
N GLU A 54 45.05 -24.18 65.66
CA GLU A 54 46.20 -23.34 65.98
C GLU A 54 46.91 -23.90 67.22
N ASN A 55 47.38 -25.16 67.11
CA ASN A 55 48.49 -25.76 67.85
C ASN A 55 48.42 -27.29 67.74
N LEU A 56 48.87 -27.83 66.60
CA LEU A 56 49.29 -29.24 66.53
C LEU A 56 50.50 -29.35 65.59
N PRO A 57 51.51 -30.17 65.95
CA PRO A 57 52.78 -30.26 65.26
C PRO A 57 52.60 -30.71 63.81
N ASN A 58 53.53 -30.30 62.95
CA ASN A 58 53.57 -30.57 61.51
C ASN A 58 53.43 -32.08 61.20
N SER A 59 52.18 -32.54 61.05
CA SER A 59 51.86 -33.95 60.73
C SER A 59 51.53 -34.11 59.24
N PRO A 60 51.89 -35.25 58.62
CA PRO A 60 51.67 -35.53 57.19
C PRO A 60 50.18 -35.62 56.79
N LEU A 61 49.25 -35.55 57.74
CA LEU A 61 47.80 -35.60 57.47
C LEU A 61 47.22 -34.24 57.05
N LYS A 62 47.72 -33.10 57.58
CA LYS A 62 47.24 -31.75 57.23
C LYS A 62 47.51 -31.39 55.76
N THR A 63 48.66 -31.80 55.23
CA THR A 63 49.02 -31.60 53.81
C THR A 63 48.08 -32.36 52.88
N THR A 64 47.65 -33.56 53.28
CA THR A 64 46.74 -34.40 52.50
C THR A 64 45.32 -33.81 52.43
N ILE A 65 44.78 -33.32 53.55
CA ILE A 65 43.46 -32.67 53.61
C ILE A 65 43.45 -31.36 52.78
N ASN A 66 44.49 -30.54 52.91
CA ASN A 66 44.62 -29.30 52.13
C ASN A 66 44.76 -29.56 50.62
N LYS A 67 45.47 -30.62 50.23
CA LYS A 67 45.62 -31.04 48.82
C LYS A 67 44.29 -31.53 48.24
N THR A 68 43.48 -32.25 49.02
CA THR A 68 42.15 -32.70 48.60
C THR A 68 41.16 -31.53 48.49
N ARG A 69 41.19 -30.58 49.44
CA ARG A 69 40.38 -29.35 49.39
C ARG A 69 40.71 -28.50 48.16
N LYS A 70 42.00 -28.28 47.86
CA LYS A 70 42.44 -27.59 46.64
C LYS A 70 41.99 -28.31 45.37
N ARG A 71 42.13 -29.64 45.31
CA ARG A 71 41.66 -30.44 44.15
C ARG A 71 40.15 -30.31 43.92
N ASN A 72 39.35 -30.30 44.98
CA ASN A 72 37.90 -30.14 44.87
C ASN A 72 37.50 -28.72 44.43
N MET A 73 38.21 -27.68 44.90
CA MET A 73 38.00 -26.30 44.44
C MET A 73 38.33 -26.15 42.94
N VAL A 74 39.44 -26.73 42.48
CA VAL A 74 39.85 -26.71 41.06
C VAL A 74 38.84 -27.46 40.18
N LYS A 75 38.32 -28.61 40.63
CA LYS A 75 37.27 -29.33 39.91
C LYS A 75 35.99 -28.51 39.79
N LYS A 76 35.58 -27.82 40.87
CA LYS A 76 34.38 -26.96 40.88
C LYS A 76 34.53 -25.73 39.96
N SER A 77 35.68 -25.05 39.98
CA SER A 77 35.92 -23.91 39.08
C SER A 77 35.93 -24.33 37.61
N THR A 78 36.50 -25.50 37.31
CA THR A 78 36.51 -26.07 35.96
C THR A 78 35.09 -26.41 35.49
N GLN A 79 34.26 -26.98 36.36
CA GLN A 79 32.87 -27.30 36.03
C GLN A 79 32.03 -26.03 35.79
N ASN A 80 32.18 -25.01 36.63
CA ASN A 80 31.51 -23.72 36.43
C ASN A 80 31.95 -23.06 35.11
N SER A 81 33.23 -23.11 34.78
CA SER A 81 33.73 -22.59 33.49
C SER A 81 33.14 -23.34 32.29
N LYS A 82 32.91 -24.65 32.39
CA LYS A 82 32.27 -25.44 31.32
C LYS A 82 30.79 -25.08 31.17
N ASN A 83 30.05 -24.99 32.29
CA ASN A 83 28.64 -24.62 32.27
C ASN A 83 28.41 -23.21 31.69
N ASN A 84 29.24 -22.24 32.08
CA ASN A 84 29.17 -20.88 31.52
C ASN A 84 29.42 -20.85 30.01
N ARG A 85 30.32 -21.70 29.48
CA ARG A 85 30.55 -21.81 28.02
C ARG A 85 29.36 -22.41 27.29
N ILE A 86 28.68 -23.38 27.89
CA ILE A 86 27.49 -24.02 27.31
C ILE A 86 26.32 -23.02 27.28
N GLU A 87 26.09 -22.28 28.37
CA GLU A 87 25.07 -21.23 28.44
C GLU A 87 25.33 -20.12 27.41
N GLN A 88 26.57 -19.62 27.31
CA GLN A 88 26.94 -18.63 26.31
C GLN A 88 26.77 -19.13 24.87
N GLN A 89 27.04 -20.41 24.61
CA GLN A 89 26.82 -21.01 23.29
C GLN A 89 25.32 -21.17 22.99
N ALA A 90 24.50 -21.50 23.99
CA ALA A 90 23.05 -21.61 23.83
C ALA A 90 22.42 -20.25 23.52
N GLU A 91 22.79 -19.20 24.25
CA GLU A 91 22.30 -17.83 24.00
C GLU A 91 22.69 -17.33 22.60
N LYS A 92 23.94 -17.54 22.17
CA LYS A 92 24.37 -17.18 20.80
C LYS A 92 23.59 -17.93 19.73
N ARG A 93 23.30 -19.22 19.94
CA ARG A 93 22.48 -20.01 19.00
C ARG A 93 21.05 -19.48 18.90
N ILE A 94 20.45 -19.09 20.02
CA ILE A 94 19.10 -18.50 20.06
C ILE A 94 19.09 -17.15 19.34
N ASN A 95 20.06 -16.27 19.64
CA ASN A 95 20.15 -14.95 19.01
C ASN A 95 20.40 -15.05 17.50
N ASN A 96 21.26 -15.97 17.05
CA ASN A 96 21.50 -16.19 15.62
C ASN A 96 20.26 -16.74 14.91
N LYS A 97 19.54 -17.68 15.53
CA LYS A 97 18.26 -18.18 14.98
C LYS A 97 17.22 -17.06 14.90
N LEU A 98 17.08 -16.26 15.97
CA LEU A 98 16.15 -15.13 16.00
C LEU A 98 16.51 -14.07 14.95
N ALA A 99 17.79 -13.76 14.79
CA ALA A 99 18.27 -12.83 13.75
C ALA A 99 17.97 -13.35 12.34
N MET A 100 18.14 -14.66 12.10
CA MET A 100 17.75 -15.27 10.82
C MET A 100 16.25 -15.19 10.57
N PHE A 101 15.41 -15.52 11.55
CA PHE A 101 13.95 -15.40 11.41
C PHE A 101 13.51 -13.96 11.19
N ARG A 102 14.12 -12.99 11.89
CA ARG A 102 13.84 -11.57 11.68
C ARG A 102 14.22 -11.13 10.26
N GLY A 103 15.38 -11.57 9.76
CA GLY A 103 15.80 -11.30 8.39
C GLY A 103 14.85 -11.89 7.35
N LEU A 104 14.44 -13.14 7.54
CA LEU A 104 13.48 -13.81 6.65
C LEU A 104 12.13 -13.09 6.65
N PHE A 105 11.64 -12.65 7.82
CA PHE A 105 10.40 -11.90 7.93
C PHE A 105 10.51 -10.56 7.20
N VAL A 106 11.56 -9.79 7.43
CA VAL A 106 11.78 -8.50 6.73
C VAL A 106 11.85 -8.71 5.22
N PHE A 107 12.57 -9.73 4.76
CA PHE A 107 12.65 -10.06 3.34
C PHE A 107 11.29 -10.44 2.74
N PHE A 108 10.52 -11.27 3.45
CA PHE A 108 9.16 -11.63 3.04
C PHE A 108 8.26 -10.41 2.89
N PHE A 109 8.29 -9.47 3.84
CA PHE A 109 7.51 -8.24 3.76
C PHE A 109 7.97 -7.34 2.61
N LEU A 110 9.28 -7.23 2.37
CA LEU A 110 9.81 -6.48 1.23
C LEU A 110 9.33 -7.06 -0.10
N LEU A 111 9.35 -8.39 -0.25
CA LEU A 111 8.81 -9.05 -1.44
C LEU A 111 7.31 -8.80 -1.59
N LEU A 112 6.55 -8.91 -0.49
CA LEU A 112 5.11 -8.70 -0.50
C LEU A 112 4.76 -7.26 -0.89
N THR A 113 5.42 -6.27 -0.29
CA THR A 113 5.27 -4.86 -0.65
C THR A 113 5.64 -4.63 -2.11
N GLY A 114 6.77 -5.16 -2.58
CA GLY A 114 7.18 -5.04 -3.98
C GLY A 114 6.15 -5.63 -4.94
N TYR A 115 5.62 -6.81 -4.62
CA TYR A 115 4.56 -7.47 -5.41
C TYR A 115 3.28 -6.63 -5.46
N PHE A 116 2.78 -6.16 -4.31
CA PHE A 116 1.58 -5.32 -4.29
C PHE A 116 1.77 -3.98 -4.98
N SER A 117 2.92 -3.32 -4.79
CA SER A 117 3.26 -2.09 -5.50
C SER A 117 3.25 -2.30 -7.01
N PHE A 118 3.82 -3.40 -7.49
CA PHE A 118 3.80 -3.75 -8.92
C PHE A 118 2.38 -4.01 -9.43
N ARG A 119 1.57 -4.77 -8.67
CA ARG A 119 0.16 -5.02 -9.03
C ARG A 119 -0.65 -3.73 -9.11
N ILE A 120 -0.60 -2.89 -8.08
CA ILE A 120 -1.33 -1.60 -8.04
C ILE A 120 -0.90 -0.72 -9.21
N TYR A 121 0.40 -0.64 -9.50
CA TYR A 121 0.89 0.14 -10.62
C TYR A 121 0.37 -0.37 -11.97
N SER A 122 0.35 -1.69 -12.17
CA SER A 122 -0.12 -2.29 -13.42
C SER A 122 -1.61 -2.04 -13.64
N GLU A 123 -2.43 -2.22 -12.61
CA GLU A 123 -3.86 -1.91 -12.64
C GLU A 123 -4.12 -0.43 -12.89
N TYR A 124 -3.31 0.46 -12.30
CA TYR A 124 -3.42 1.89 -12.54
C TYR A 124 -3.15 2.26 -14.00
N GLN A 125 -2.13 1.66 -14.64
CA GLN A 125 -1.86 1.89 -16.06
C GLN A 125 -3.02 1.45 -16.94
N LEU A 126 -3.63 0.30 -16.64
CA LEU A 126 -4.83 -0.18 -17.35
C LEU A 126 -6.02 0.75 -17.13
N TYR A 127 -6.17 1.32 -15.93
CA TYR A 127 -7.28 2.23 -15.61
C TYR A 127 -7.22 3.55 -16.38
N VAL A 128 -6.02 4.14 -16.51
CA VAL A 128 -5.82 5.43 -17.21
C VAL A 128 -5.60 5.28 -18.72
N ASP A 129 -5.65 4.06 -19.25
CA ASP A 129 -5.47 3.80 -20.67
C ASP A 129 -6.61 4.44 -21.49
N PRO A 130 -6.32 5.32 -22.47
CA PRO A 130 -7.31 5.90 -23.37
C PRO A 130 -8.15 4.87 -24.13
N VAL A 131 -7.66 3.63 -24.29
CA VAL A 131 -8.40 2.52 -24.91
C VAL A 131 -9.76 2.29 -24.24
N ASN A 132 -9.88 2.54 -22.94
CA ASN A 132 -11.12 2.36 -22.19
C ASN A 132 -12.27 3.27 -22.66
N VAL A 133 -11.93 4.43 -23.25
CA VAL A 133 -12.93 5.41 -23.73
C VAL A 133 -13.09 5.41 -25.25
N TYR A 134 -12.33 4.56 -25.97
CA TYR A 134 -12.45 4.46 -27.42
C TYR A 134 -13.85 4.02 -27.84
N GLY A 135 -14.27 4.54 -28.99
CA GLY A 135 -15.55 4.24 -29.62
C GLY A 135 -16.32 5.49 -30.02
N GLU A 136 -17.53 5.27 -30.54
CA GLU A 136 -18.47 6.30 -30.92
C GLU A 136 -19.45 6.56 -29.77
N TRP A 137 -19.65 7.83 -29.46
CA TRP A 137 -20.49 8.33 -28.38
C TRP A 137 -21.58 9.21 -28.98
N ILE A 138 -22.84 8.88 -28.72
CA ILE A 138 -24.01 9.51 -29.32
C ILE A 138 -24.69 10.41 -28.29
N GLU A 139 -24.94 11.67 -28.65
CA GLU A 139 -25.58 12.63 -27.76
C GLU A 139 -27.00 12.20 -27.38
N ILE A 140 -27.29 12.28 -26.08
CA ILE A 140 -28.60 11.95 -25.51
C ILE A 140 -29.41 13.22 -25.32
N GLY A 141 -30.66 13.17 -25.74
CA GLY A 141 -31.64 14.24 -25.54
C GLY A 141 -31.62 15.36 -26.59
N ALA A 142 -30.87 15.14 -27.68
CA ALA A 142 -30.92 15.95 -28.88
C ALA A 142 -31.83 15.29 -29.93
N PRO A 143 -32.60 16.06 -30.72
CA PRO A 143 -33.36 15.52 -31.85
C PRO A 143 -32.43 14.81 -32.86
N PRO A 144 -32.89 13.76 -33.58
CA PRO A 144 -32.05 12.96 -34.47
C PRO A 144 -31.27 13.74 -35.53
N TYR A 145 -31.80 14.88 -35.98
CA TYR A 145 -31.19 15.75 -36.99
C TYR A 145 -30.15 16.73 -36.42
N LEU A 146 -30.04 16.86 -35.09
CA LEU A 146 -29.07 17.68 -34.37
C LEU A 146 -28.15 16.88 -33.44
N THR A 147 -28.34 15.56 -33.37
CA THR A 147 -27.56 14.68 -32.50
C THR A 147 -26.08 14.74 -32.83
N GLU A 148 -25.27 15.09 -31.83
CA GLU A 148 -23.83 15.06 -31.94
C GLU A 148 -23.27 13.64 -31.76
N ARG A 149 -22.32 13.25 -32.62
CA ARG A 149 -21.54 12.02 -32.50
C ARG A 149 -20.09 12.36 -32.21
N LEU A 150 -19.59 11.92 -31.07
CA LEU A 150 -18.20 12.08 -30.65
C LEU A 150 -17.49 10.73 -30.80
N THR A 151 -16.45 10.65 -31.63
CA THR A 151 -15.62 9.45 -31.75
C THR A 151 -14.29 9.69 -31.08
N LEU A 152 -13.94 8.85 -30.11
CA LEU A 152 -12.64 8.83 -29.45
C LEU A 152 -11.85 7.65 -30.01
N SER A 153 -10.66 7.93 -30.51
CA SER A 153 -9.81 6.94 -31.19
C SER A 153 -8.33 7.27 -31.01
N GLU A 154 -7.45 6.35 -31.38
CA GLU A 154 -6.01 6.58 -31.37
C GLU A 154 -5.58 7.72 -32.31
N GLN A 155 -6.32 7.91 -33.42
CA GLN A 155 -6.07 8.97 -34.39
C GLN A 155 -6.51 10.37 -33.88
N GLY A 156 -7.24 10.41 -32.77
CA GLY A 156 -7.73 11.63 -32.14
C GLY A 156 -9.23 11.62 -31.88
N VAL A 157 -9.79 12.82 -31.80
CA VAL A 157 -11.19 13.08 -31.48
C VAL A 157 -11.90 13.54 -32.75
N PHE A 158 -12.96 12.85 -33.11
CA PHE A 158 -13.85 13.26 -34.19
C PHE A 158 -15.19 13.71 -33.63
N ARG A 159 -15.76 14.75 -34.22
CA ARG A 159 -17.10 15.26 -33.92
C ARG A 159 -17.89 15.30 -35.21
N ASN A 160 -19.00 14.56 -35.29
CA ASN A 160 -19.79 14.38 -36.50
C ASN A 160 -18.92 14.01 -37.72
N ASN A 161 -18.06 12.99 -37.53
CA ASN A 161 -17.09 12.50 -38.52
C ASN A 161 -16.01 13.50 -38.98
N ARG A 162 -15.87 14.66 -38.32
CA ARG A 162 -14.81 15.64 -38.58
C ARG A 162 -13.76 15.58 -37.47
N LEU A 163 -12.48 15.52 -37.83
CA LEU A 163 -11.39 15.57 -36.85
C LEU A 163 -11.40 16.95 -36.16
N VAL A 164 -11.56 16.97 -34.84
CA VAL A 164 -11.56 18.21 -34.03
C VAL A 164 -10.29 18.38 -33.20
N ALA A 165 -9.64 17.28 -32.82
CA ALA A 165 -8.36 17.29 -32.14
C ALA A 165 -7.57 16.03 -32.52
N THR A 166 -6.27 16.16 -32.74
CA THR A 166 -5.38 15.01 -33.00
C THR A 166 -4.99 14.27 -31.73
N GLN A 167 -5.16 14.90 -30.56
CA GLN A 167 -4.76 14.38 -29.26
C GLN A 167 -5.77 14.79 -28.20
N TYR A 168 -5.88 13.97 -27.17
CA TYR A 168 -6.67 14.26 -25.97
C TYR A 168 -6.03 13.57 -24.77
N GLN A 169 -6.39 14.02 -23.57
CA GLN A 169 -5.89 13.43 -22.33
C GLN A 169 -7.00 12.65 -21.64
N PHE A 170 -6.66 11.50 -21.08
CA PHE A 170 -7.56 10.68 -20.29
C PHE A 170 -6.90 10.33 -18.95
N ASP A 171 -7.60 10.60 -17.84
CA ASP A 171 -7.10 10.36 -16.48
C ASP A 171 -7.81 9.18 -15.77
N GLY A 172 -8.55 8.36 -16.53
CA GLY A 172 -9.41 7.31 -16.00
C GLY A 172 -10.84 7.76 -15.68
N LYS A 173 -11.09 9.07 -15.53
CA LYS A 173 -12.41 9.64 -15.16
C LYS A 173 -12.87 10.75 -16.08
N ARG A 174 -11.94 11.46 -16.71
CA ARG A 174 -12.16 12.68 -17.48
C ARG A 174 -11.38 12.62 -18.76
N ILE A 175 -12.01 13.12 -19.80
CA ILE A 175 -11.44 13.27 -21.13
C ILE A 175 -11.30 14.76 -21.37
N ILE A 176 -10.07 15.21 -21.57
CA ILE A 176 -9.75 16.62 -21.81
C ILE A 176 -9.36 16.75 -23.27
N VAL A 177 -10.16 17.53 -24.01
CA VAL A 177 -9.96 17.79 -25.44
C VAL A 177 -9.68 19.27 -25.62
N GLU A 178 -8.49 19.59 -26.10
CA GLU A 178 -8.12 20.94 -26.47
C GLU A 178 -8.24 21.10 -27.98
N THR A 179 -9.00 22.12 -28.40
CA THR A 179 -9.23 22.45 -29.81
C THR A 179 -8.86 23.90 -30.06
N GLY A 180 -8.77 24.32 -31.32
CA GLY A 180 -8.62 25.74 -31.66
C GLY A 180 -9.75 26.63 -31.12
N ASN A 181 -10.91 26.04 -30.79
CA ASN A 181 -12.07 26.75 -30.23
C ASN A 181 -12.09 26.75 -28.69
N GLY A 182 -11.07 26.15 -28.04
CA GLY A 182 -10.92 26.10 -26.59
C GLY A 182 -10.98 24.68 -25.99
N LEU A 183 -11.06 24.65 -24.66
CA LEU A 183 -11.00 23.44 -23.84
C LEU A 183 -12.39 22.84 -23.62
N THR A 184 -12.52 21.55 -23.92
CA THR A 184 -13.71 20.75 -23.62
C THR A 184 -13.35 19.63 -22.67
N ILE A 185 -14.09 19.51 -21.56
CA ILE A 185 -13.87 18.47 -20.56
C ILE A 185 -15.11 17.61 -20.47
N TYR A 186 -14.95 16.31 -20.69
CA TYR A 186 -15.98 15.29 -20.48
C TYR A 186 -15.64 14.46 -19.26
N GLN A 187 -16.66 13.97 -18.56
CA GLN A 187 -16.55 13.04 -17.45
C GLN A 187 -17.17 11.71 -17.85
N VAL A 188 -16.44 10.62 -17.66
CA VAL A 188 -16.96 9.26 -17.77
C VAL A 188 -17.93 9.01 -16.62
N ALA A 189 -19.12 8.54 -16.96
CA ALA A 189 -20.23 8.31 -16.07
C ALA A 189 -20.98 7.02 -16.47
N GLY A 190 -21.95 6.62 -15.65
CA GLY A 190 -22.72 5.40 -15.89
C GLY A 190 -22.04 4.14 -15.36
N SER A 191 -22.55 2.99 -15.78
CA SER A 191 -22.06 1.65 -15.44
C SER A 191 -21.48 0.96 -16.67
N GLU A 192 -20.82 -0.19 -16.48
CA GLU A 192 -20.36 -1.03 -17.60
C GLU A 192 -21.50 -1.43 -18.55
N SER A 193 -22.72 -1.56 -18.02
CA SER A 193 -23.93 -1.86 -18.79
C SER A 193 -24.57 -0.64 -19.45
N SER A 194 -24.21 0.59 -19.06
CA SER A 194 -24.70 1.83 -19.67
C SER A 194 -23.61 2.91 -19.56
N PRO A 195 -22.55 2.78 -20.36
CA PRO A 195 -21.44 3.73 -20.35
C PRO A 195 -21.89 5.07 -20.93
N GLN A 196 -21.62 6.15 -20.20
CA GLN A 196 -22.05 7.50 -20.55
C GLN A 196 -20.91 8.51 -20.42
N LEU A 197 -21.00 9.60 -21.17
CA LEU A 197 -20.17 10.79 -20.96
C LEU A 197 -21.05 11.96 -20.58
N ARG A 198 -20.57 12.80 -19.67
CA ARG A 198 -21.19 14.09 -19.36
C ARG A 198 -20.19 15.20 -19.59
N ARG A 199 -20.57 16.24 -20.34
CA ARG A 199 -19.73 17.42 -20.48
C ARG A 199 -19.71 18.23 -19.18
N LEU A 200 -18.52 18.52 -18.70
CA LEU A 200 -18.26 19.41 -17.56
C LEU A 200 -17.94 20.84 -18.04
N GLN A 201 -17.19 20.97 -19.13
CA GLN A 201 -16.79 22.27 -19.68
C GLN A 201 -16.88 22.26 -21.22
N PRO A 202 -17.45 23.30 -21.86
CA PRO A 202 -18.25 24.36 -21.24
C PRO A 202 -19.51 23.80 -20.58
N ALA A 203 -19.90 24.37 -19.43
CA ALA A 203 -21.05 23.88 -18.64
C ALA A 203 -22.40 24.12 -19.33
N THR A 204 -22.45 25.06 -20.28
CA THR A 204 -23.66 25.39 -21.04
C THR A 204 -23.36 25.36 -22.54
N PRO A 205 -24.20 24.68 -23.35
CA PRO A 205 -25.32 23.83 -22.92
C PRO A 205 -24.83 22.55 -22.22
N VAL A 206 -25.70 21.91 -21.41
CA VAL A 206 -25.39 20.59 -20.85
C VAL A 206 -25.44 19.57 -21.96
N GLN A 207 -24.39 18.74 -22.09
CA GLN A 207 -24.36 17.64 -23.05
C GLN A 207 -24.05 16.33 -22.34
N ARG A 208 -24.73 15.28 -22.80
CA ARG A 208 -24.53 13.90 -22.34
C ARG A 208 -24.47 13.00 -23.55
N PHE A 209 -23.67 11.95 -23.48
CA PHE A 209 -23.50 10.97 -24.54
C PHE A 209 -23.64 9.57 -23.97
N VAL A 210 -24.06 8.63 -24.79
CA VAL A 210 -24.03 7.19 -24.53
C VAL A 210 -23.07 6.54 -25.51
N LYS A 211 -22.42 5.45 -25.13
CA LYS A 211 -21.61 4.69 -26.09
C LYS A 211 -22.55 4.02 -27.11
N LYS A 212 -22.14 4.00 -28.37
CA LYS A 212 -22.85 3.30 -29.44
C LYS A 212 -23.02 1.81 -29.10
N GLY A 213 -24.21 1.28 -29.34
CA GLY A 213 -24.63 -0.07 -28.96
C GLY A 213 -25.25 -0.18 -27.56
N TYR A 214 -25.36 0.93 -26.82
CA TYR A 214 -26.02 1.01 -25.50
C TYR A 214 -27.17 2.02 -25.49
N GLU A 215 -27.67 2.40 -26.66
CA GLU A 215 -28.73 3.40 -26.81
C GLU A 215 -30.05 2.96 -26.16
N ASP A 216 -30.29 1.65 -26.12
CA ASP A 216 -31.46 0.99 -25.50
C ASP A 216 -31.46 1.10 -23.98
N THR A 217 -30.29 1.27 -23.36
CA THR A 217 -30.15 1.39 -21.90
C THR A 217 -30.62 2.72 -21.34
N ILE A 218 -30.94 3.68 -22.23
CA ILE A 218 -31.43 4.99 -21.85
C ILE A 218 -32.94 4.92 -21.70
N THR A 219 -33.41 4.92 -20.46
CA THR A 219 -34.84 5.19 -20.18
C THR A 219 -35.16 6.63 -20.57
N GLU A 220 -36.35 6.93 -21.10
CA GLU A 220 -36.73 8.29 -21.54
C GLU A 220 -36.54 9.36 -20.45
N SER A 221 -36.63 8.96 -19.18
CA SER A 221 -36.35 9.78 -17.99
C SER A 221 -34.87 10.13 -17.77
N ALA A 222 -33.94 9.44 -18.44
CA ALA A 222 -32.52 9.76 -18.50
C ALA A 222 -32.19 10.77 -19.62
N SER A 223 -33.14 11.09 -20.51
CA SER A 223 -33.04 12.26 -21.38
C SER A 223 -33.02 13.52 -20.51
N GLY A 224 -32.12 14.46 -20.78
CA GLY A 224 -31.80 15.54 -19.83
C GLY A 224 -33.03 16.33 -19.36
N GLY A 225 -32.95 17.02 -18.22
CA GLY A 225 -34.08 17.80 -17.68
C GLY A 225 -34.68 18.84 -18.64
N ALA A 226 -33.99 19.19 -19.73
CA ALA A 226 -34.56 19.96 -20.83
C ALA A 226 -35.64 19.21 -21.63
N GLN A 227 -35.51 17.89 -21.84
CA GLN A 227 -36.48 17.06 -22.56
C GLN A 227 -37.70 16.75 -21.70
N ASN A 228 -37.53 16.43 -20.41
CA ASN A 228 -38.67 16.31 -19.48
C ASN A 228 -39.47 17.62 -19.40
N ARG A 229 -38.81 18.78 -19.38
CA ARG A 229 -39.49 20.09 -19.45
C ARG A 229 -40.23 20.28 -20.77
N ARG A 230 -39.66 19.87 -21.90
CA ARG A 230 -40.32 19.97 -23.22
C ARG A 230 -41.52 19.03 -23.34
N ALA A 231 -41.42 17.80 -22.82
CA ALA A 231 -42.53 16.84 -22.78
C ALA A 231 -43.68 17.38 -21.92
N ALA A 232 -43.39 17.84 -20.70
CA ALA A 232 -44.39 18.47 -19.83
C ALA A 232 -44.99 19.74 -20.44
N LEU A 233 -44.19 20.53 -21.16
CA LEU A 233 -44.67 21.72 -21.86
C LEU A 233 -45.59 21.34 -23.04
N SER A 234 -45.24 20.30 -23.81
CA SER A 234 -46.09 19.81 -24.90
C SER A 234 -47.39 19.20 -24.39
N GLU A 235 -47.37 18.50 -23.25
CA GLU A 235 -48.57 17.99 -22.59
C GLU A 235 -49.50 19.14 -22.17
N HIS A 236 -48.95 20.19 -21.55
CA HIS A 236 -49.72 21.37 -21.14
C HIS A 236 -50.39 22.09 -22.32
N PHE A 237 -49.72 22.18 -23.48
CA PHE A 237 -50.30 22.78 -24.68
C PHE A 237 -51.32 21.87 -25.38
N ASN A 238 -51.11 20.54 -25.35
CA ASN A 238 -52.04 19.59 -25.96
C ASN A 238 -53.33 19.39 -25.13
N SER A 239 -53.30 19.58 -23.81
CA SER A 239 -54.49 19.46 -22.95
C SER A 239 -55.38 20.71 -22.92
N SER A 240 -54.97 21.80 -23.57
CA SER A 240 -55.66 23.10 -23.59
C SER A 240 -56.59 23.28 -24.81
N ASN A 241 -56.76 22.25 -25.63
CA ASN A 241 -57.57 22.22 -26.84
C ASN A 241 -58.63 21.12 -26.74
#